data_AF-C8WLT3-F1
#
_entry.id   AF-C8WLT3-F1
#
_cell.length_a   1.000
_cell.length_b   1.000
_cell.length_c   1.000
_cell.angle_alpha   90.00
_cell.angle_beta   90.00
_cell.angle_gamma   90.00
#
_symmetry.space_group_name_H-M   'P 1'
#
loop_
_entity.id
_entity.type
_entity.pdbx_description
1 polymer ?
#
loop_
_entity_poly.entity_id
_entity_poly.type
_entity_poly.pdbx_seq_one_letter_code
_entity_poly.pdbx_strand_id
1 'polypeptide(L)' 'MLYPNLEAEMKRFGVDQRDIAQTTGKHVTTISDWMNGKVDSAFPVKQAIKVQRELFPTLPIEYLFDEQPIQRAS' A
#
# COMPACT_ATOMS: atom_id res chain seq x y z
N MET A 1 -6.67 2.00 8.58
CA MET A 1 -6.02 1.06 7.64
C MET A 1 -4.71 0.62 8.26
N LEU A 2 -4.22 -0.57 7.90
CA LEU A 2 -2.95 -1.12 8.37
C LEU A 2 -1.76 -0.27 7.89
N TYR A 3 -1.84 0.29 6.67
CA TYR A 3 -0.76 1.10 6.07
C TYR A 3 -1.20 2.56 5.87
N PRO A 4 -1.12 3.41 6.92
CA PRO A 4 -1.59 4.80 6.86
C PRO A 4 -0.83 5.64 5.83
N ASN A 5 0.47 5.38 5.64
CA ASN A 5 1.28 6.13 4.67
C ASN A 5 0.89 5.78 3.23
N LEU A 6 0.74 4.49 2.89
CA LEU A 6 0.23 4.06 1.60
C LEU A 6 -1.14 4.67 1.30
N GLU A 7 -2.06 4.68 2.26
CA GLU A 7 -3.37 5.33 2.09
C GLU A 7 -3.26 6.83 1.78
N ALA A 8 -2.36 7.55 2.47
CA ALA A 8 -2.13 8.96 2.24
C ALA A 8 -1.55 9.23 0.85
N GLU A 9 -0.58 8.44 0.41
CA GLU A 9 0.03 8.60 -0.91
C GLU A 9 -0.93 8.18 -2.03
N MET A 10 -1.73 7.14 -1.83
CA MET A 10 -2.82 6.79 -2.73
C MET A 10 -3.73 7.99 -3.01
N LYS A 11 -4.16 8.71 -1.95
CA LYS A 11 -4.97 9.94 -2.09
C LYS A 11 -4.21 11.07 -2.80
N ARG A 12 -2.91 11.25 -2.51
CA ARG A 12 -2.07 12.30 -3.12
C ARG A 12 -1.82 12.10 -4.60
N PHE A 13 -1.60 10.86 -5.02
CA PHE A 13 -1.29 10.50 -6.41
C PHE A 13 -2.53 10.11 -7.22
N GLY A 14 -3.72 10.08 -6.60
CA GLY A 14 -4.96 9.68 -7.28
C GLY A 14 -5.03 8.18 -7.61
N VAL A 15 -4.31 7.35 -6.84
CA VAL A 15 -4.27 5.89 -6.98
C VAL A 15 -5.33 5.28 -6.09
N ASP A 16 -6.14 4.36 -6.63
CA ASP A 16 -7.15 3.62 -5.88
C ASP A 16 -6.76 2.14 -5.68
N GLN A 17 -7.58 1.38 -4.93
CA GLN A 17 -7.32 -0.05 -4.70
C GLN A 17 -7.46 -0.90 -5.96
N ARG A 18 -8.14 -0.41 -7.01
CA ARG A 18 -8.26 -1.10 -8.31
C ARG A 18 -6.97 -0.99 -9.10
N ASP A 19 -6.26 0.14 -9.02
CA ASP A 19 -4.93 0.28 -9.59
C ASP A 19 -3.96 -0.72 -8.96
N ILE A 20 -3.98 -0.84 -7.62
CA ILE A 20 -3.19 -1.84 -6.90
C ILE A 20 -3.59 -3.27 -7.31
N ALA A 21 -4.89 -3.54 -7.46
CA ALA A 21 -5.39 -4.84 -7.91
C ALA A 21 -4.90 -5.19 -9.33
N GLN A 22 -4.94 -4.23 -10.26
CA GLN A 22 -4.41 -4.38 -11.62
C GLN A 22 -2.90 -4.61 -11.61
N THR A 23 -2.15 -3.83 -10.85
CA THR A 23 -0.70 -3.97 -10.70
C THR A 23 -0.33 -5.33 -10.13
N THR A 24 -1.01 -5.80 -9.09
CA THR A 24 -0.69 -7.09 -8.43
C THR A 24 -1.29 -8.31 -9.11
N GLY A 25 -2.27 -8.12 -10.01
CA GLY A 25 -3.07 -9.19 -10.60
C GLY A 25 -3.95 -9.90 -9.55
N LYS A 26 -4.44 -9.15 -8.55
CA LYS A 26 -5.28 -9.66 -7.46
C LYS A 26 -6.66 -9.06 -7.49
N HIS A 27 -7.61 -9.68 -6.79
CA HIS A 27 -8.93 -9.10 -6.62
C HIS A 27 -8.87 -7.90 -5.67
N VAL A 28 -9.71 -6.90 -5.93
CA VAL A 28 -9.83 -5.69 -5.08
C VAL A 28 -10.19 -6.06 -3.64
N THR A 29 -10.95 -7.12 -3.43
CA THR A 29 -11.26 -7.65 -2.09
C THR A 29 -10.00 -8.09 -1.35
N THR A 30 -9.08 -8.78 -2.03
CA THR A 30 -7.78 -9.17 -1.46
C THR A 30 -6.94 -7.95 -1.09
N ILE A 31 -6.94 -6.91 -1.94
CA ILE A 31 -6.24 -5.64 -1.63
C ILE A 31 -6.84 -4.97 -0.41
N SER A 32 -8.17 -4.92 -0.33
CA SER A 32 -8.89 -4.39 0.83
C SER A 32 -8.56 -5.16 2.11
N ASP A 33 -8.49 -6.49 2.05
CA ASP A 33 -8.14 -7.31 3.21
C ASP A 33 -6.70 -7.04 3.68
N TRP A 34 -5.75 -6.89 2.75
CA TRP A 34 -4.35 -6.51 3.08
C TRP A 34 -4.25 -5.10 3.64
N MET A 35 -4.94 -4.12 3.05
CA MET A 35 -4.95 -2.72 3.49
C MET A 35 -5.60 -2.55 4.87
N ASN A 36 -6.51 -3.44 5.25
CA ASN A 36 -7.22 -3.38 6.53
C ASN A 36 -6.59 -4.28 7.61
N GLY A 37 -5.61 -5.11 7.27
CA GLY A 37 -4.96 -6.00 8.22
C GLY A 37 -5.92 -7.03 8.83
N LYS A 38 -6.87 -7.56 8.06
CA LYS A 38 -7.70 -8.68 8.55
C LYS A 38 -6.77 -9.84 8.94
N VAL A 39 -7.07 -10.53 10.04
CA VAL A 39 -6.27 -11.59 10.69
C VAL A 39 -5.31 -12.30 9.71
N ASP A 40 -4.01 -12.16 9.97
CA ASP A 40 -2.88 -12.73 9.20
C ASP A 40 -2.77 -12.29 7.71
N SER A 41 -3.44 -11.21 7.32
CA SER A 41 -3.46 -10.69 5.95
C SER A 41 -2.73 -9.36 5.87
N ALA A 42 -1.43 -9.41 5.58
CA ALA A 42 -0.58 -8.28 5.19
C ALA A 42 -0.20 -8.39 3.71
N PHE A 43 0.34 -7.33 3.11
CA PHE A 43 0.91 -7.45 1.76
C PHE A 43 2.07 -8.46 1.76
N PRO A 44 2.04 -9.50 0.90
CA PRO A 44 3.22 -10.30 0.67
C PRO A 44 4.34 -9.42 0.11
N VAL A 45 5.59 -9.64 0.54
CA VAL A 45 6.76 -8.82 0.16
C VAL A 45 6.85 -8.62 -1.35
N LYS A 46 6.63 -9.68 -2.16
CA LYS A 46 6.64 -9.60 -3.62
C LYS A 46 5.61 -8.62 -4.18
N GLN A 47 4.43 -8.54 -3.56
CA GLN A 47 3.37 -7.62 -3.99
C GLN A 47 3.65 -6.19 -3.52
N ALA A 48 4.14 -6.01 -2.31
CA ALA A 48 4.56 -4.70 -1.80
C ALA A 48 5.64 -4.06 -2.70
N ILE A 49 6.66 -4.84 -3.09
CA ILE A 49 7.70 -4.39 -4.04
C ILE A 49 7.09 -4.00 -5.39
N LYS A 50 6.13 -4.78 -5.89
CA LYS A 50 5.48 -4.49 -7.17
C LYS A 50 4.68 -3.19 -7.12
N VAL A 51 3.89 -2.99 -6.07
CA VAL A 51 3.13 -1.76 -5.84
C VAL A 51 4.06 -0.55 -5.74
N GLN A 52 5.15 -0.65 -4.97
CA GLN A 52 6.13 0.43 -4.84
C GLN A 52 6.76 0.77 -6.19
N ARG A 53 7.24 -0.22 -6.95
CA ARG A 53 7.93 0.03 -8.22
C ARG A 53 7.04 0.64 -9.30
N GLU A 54 5.80 0.20 -9.38
CA GLU A 54 4.89 0.59 -10.47
C GLU A 54 4.10 1.87 -10.14
N LEU A 55 3.71 2.06 -8.88
CA LEU A 55 2.81 3.16 -8.49
C LEU A 55 3.50 4.26 -7.69
N PHE A 56 4.59 3.94 -6.98
CA PHE A 56 5.28 4.89 -6.09
C PHE A 56 6.81 4.79 -6.18
N PRO A 57 7.42 4.85 -7.39
CA PRO A 57 8.83 4.51 -7.60
C PRO A 57 9.82 5.42 -6.85
N THR A 58 9.38 6.62 -6.45
CA THR A 58 10.19 7.61 -5.73
C THR A 58 10.09 7.49 -4.22
N LEU A 59 9.20 6.62 -3.70
CA LEU A 59 8.97 6.47 -2.27
C LEU A 59 9.59 5.16 -1.74
N PRO A 60 10.21 5.17 -0.55
CA PRO A 60 10.74 3.96 0.05
C PRO A 60 9.64 2.94 0.37
N ILE A 61 9.92 1.65 0.18
CA ILE A 61 8.96 0.58 0.51
C ILE A 61 8.66 0.54 2.02
N GLU A 62 9.68 0.77 2.85
CA GLU A 62 9.56 0.86 4.31
C GLU A 62 8.61 1.99 4.72
N TYR A 63 8.66 3.14 4.03
CA TYR A 63 7.75 4.27 4.27
C TYR A 63 6.31 3.92 3.90
N LEU A 64 6.09 3.35 2.71
CA LEU A 64 4.74 3.04 2.22
C LEU A 64 4.03 2.02 3.10
N PHE A 65 4.72 0.96 3.49
CA PHE A 65 4.17 -0.18 4.21
C PHE A 65 4.48 -0.17 5.71
N ASP A 66 4.81 1.00 6.28
CA ASP A 66 4.87 1.18 7.73
C ASP A 66 3.45 1.12 8.32
N GLU A 67 3.31 0.45 9.46
CA GLU A 67 2.06 0.37 10.22
C GLU A 67 1.83 1.62 11.08
N GLN A 68 2.90 2.33 11.39
CA GLN A 68 2.83 3.58 12.13
C GLN A 68 2.78 4.77 11.15
N PRO A 69 1.87 5.73 11.35
CA PRO A 69 1.92 6.97 10.62
C PRO A 69 3.19 7.73 11.03
N ILE A 70 4.08 7.99 10.07
CA ILE A 70 5.26 8.81 10.37
C ILE A 70 4.78 10.25 10.49
N GLN A 71 4.81 10.80 11.71
CA GLN A 71 4.82 12.25 11.88
C GLN A 71 6.10 12.74 11.20
N ARG A 72 5.98 13.39 10.03
CA ARG A 72 7.10 14.14 9.46
C ARG A 72 7.56 15.09 10.56
N ALA A 73 8.79 14.90 11.04
CA ALA A 73 9.41 15.84 11.96
C ALA A 73 9.32 17.23 11.31
N SER A 74 8.71 18.15 12.04
CA SER A 74 8.48 19.54 11.63
C SER A 74 9.79 20.29 11.40
#